data_AF-A0A5B0MWE3-F1
#
_entry.id   AF-A0A5B0MWE3-F1
#
_cell.length_a   1.000
_cell.length_b   1.000
_cell.length_c   1.000
_cell.angle_alpha   90.00
_cell.angle_beta   90.00
_cell.angle_gamma   90.00
#
_symmetry.space_group_name_H-M   'P 1'
#
loop_
_entity.id
_entity.type
_entity.pdbx_description
1 polymer ?
#
loop_
_entity_poly.entity_id
_entity_poly.type
_entity_poly.pdbx_seq_one_letter_code
_entity_poly.pdbx_strand_id
1 'polypeptide(L)'
;MELKMKIWPNAYQRLSAIQWARIAILVLNIGFATQSPTQQVMRRDPPPPAGPKPVMGWNSFWPIGCGKHVNQGDLQKQADLLAQTGLNTAGYNTFVVECAWEDWANKDGTPNTKKSTFHDGIGPFVDYLKSKGLNLGFGTWAGGQLCKRDPHEKFHGGDVPKNLKAYVAKLVEWGVTYLSHRP
;
A
#
# COMPACT_ATOMS: atom_id res chain seq x y z
N MET A 1 -44.69 76.42 -17.47
CA MET A 1 -43.51 75.54 -17.57
C MET A 1 -44.03 74.10 -17.58
N GLU A 2 -44.30 73.55 -18.76
CA GLU A 2 -44.85 72.19 -18.91
C GLU A 2 -43.71 71.18 -19.08
N LEU A 3 -43.68 70.14 -18.25
CA LEU A 3 -42.79 68.99 -18.42
C LEU A 3 -43.39 68.00 -19.42
N LYS A 4 -42.73 67.80 -20.57
CA LYS A 4 -43.05 66.70 -21.49
C LYS A 4 -42.45 65.40 -20.98
N MET A 5 -43.29 64.46 -20.55
CA MET A 5 -42.90 63.06 -20.30
C MET A 5 -42.70 62.31 -21.63
N LYS A 6 -41.53 61.71 -21.80
CA LYS A 6 -41.17 60.87 -22.95
C LYS A 6 -41.63 59.42 -22.68
N ILE A 7 -42.67 58.96 -23.37
CA ILE A 7 -43.13 57.57 -23.31
C ILE A 7 -42.19 56.71 -24.16
N TRP A 8 -41.57 55.69 -23.56
CA TRP A 8 -40.77 54.69 -24.28
C TRP A 8 -41.67 53.55 -24.78
N PRO A 9 -41.40 52.96 -25.96
CA PRO A 9 -42.22 51.86 -26.47
C PRO A 9 -41.99 50.57 -25.67
N ASN A 10 -43.11 49.87 -25.42
CA ASN A 10 -43.20 48.63 -24.67
C ASN A 10 -42.46 47.49 -25.42
N ALA A 11 -41.30 47.07 -24.91
CA ALA A 11 -40.39 46.11 -25.56
C ALA A 11 -40.82 44.64 -25.45
N TYR A 12 -42.07 44.36 -25.12
CA TYR A 12 -42.62 43.00 -25.10
C TYR A 12 -43.24 42.67 -26.47
N GLN A 13 -42.38 42.42 -27.46
CA GLN A 13 -42.82 41.81 -28.71
C GLN A 13 -43.30 40.37 -28.45
N ARG A 14 -44.49 40.05 -28.97
CA ARG A 14 -45.12 38.72 -28.89
C ARG A 14 -44.15 37.68 -29.48
N LEU A 15 -43.71 36.74 -28.65
CA LEU A 15 -42.94 35.59 -29.13
C LEU A 15 -43.75 34.82 -30.17
N SER A 16 -43.13 34.55 -31.32
CA SER A 16 -43.80 33.89 -32.45
C SER A 16 -44.07 32.40 -32.15
N ALA A 17 -45.09 31.82 -32.80
CA ALA A 17 -45.39 30.39 -32.68
C ALA A 17 -44.18 29.48 -33.02
N ILE A 18 -43.26 29.98 -33.85
CA ILE A 18 -42.02 29.30 -34.24
C ILE A 18 -41.04 29.20 -33.06
N GLN A 19 -40.98 30.21 -32.19
CA GLN A 19 -40.17 30.16 -30.97
C GLN A 19 -40.72 29.14 -29.98
N TRP A 20 -42.06 29.05 -29.84
CA TRP A 20 -42.68 28.05 -28.98
C TRP A 20 -42.50 26.62 -29.51
N ALA A 21 -42.62 26.42 -30.82
CA ALA A 21 -42.36 25.11 -31.44
C ALA A 21 -40.90 24.65 -31.24
N ARG A 22 -39.93 25.58 -31.33
CA ARG A 22 -38.50 25.28 -31.08
C ARG A 22 -38.22 24.91 -29.62
N ILE A 23 -38.88 25.57 -28.68
CA ILE A 23 -38.75 25.23 -27.24
C ILE A 23 -39.36 23.85 -26.96
N ALA A 24 -40.52 23.53 -27.54
CA ALA A 24 -41.15 22.22 -27.36
C ALA A 24 -40.28 21.05 -27.91
N ILE A 25 -39.65 21.23 -29.07
CA ILE A 25 -38.74 20.22 -29.64
C ILE A 25 -37.48 20.03 -28.77
N LEU A 26 -36.96 21.10 -28.16
CA LEU A 26 -35.81 21.01 -27.26
C LEU A 26 -36.14 20.23 -25.98
N VAL A 27 -37.33 20.42 -25.41
CA VAL A 27 -37.76 19.71 -24.19
C VAL A 27 -38.03 18.22 -24.46
N LEU A 28 -38.56 17.87 -25.64
CA LEU A 28 -38.87 16.47 -25.98
C LEU A 28 -37.61 15.59 -26.13
N ASN A 29 -36.48 16.16 -26.55
CA ASN A 29 -35.22 15.42 -26.73
C ASN A 29 -34.46 15.15 -25.42
N ILE A 30 -34.71 15.92 -24.36
CA ILE A 30 -34.07 15.70 -23.04
C ILE A 30 -34.74 14.52 -22.31
N GLY A 31 -36.01 14.23 -22.60
CA GLY A 31 -36.78 13.18 -21.93
C GLY A 31 -36.47 11.74 -22.35
N PHE A 32 -35.89 11.51 -23.54
CA PHE A 32 -35.75 10.16 -24.11
C PHE A 32 -34.36 9.52 -23.96
N ALA A 33 -33.34 10.22 -23.45
CA ALA A 33 -31.97 9.73 -23.40
C ALA A 33 -31.33 9.65 -22.00
N THR A 34 -32.05 9.94 -20.92
CA THR A 34 -31.51 9.82 -19.56
C THR A 34 -31.91 8.48 -18.94
N GLN A 35 -31.15 7.43 -19.24
CA GLN A 35 -31.18 6.27 -18.36
C GLN A 35 -30.75 6.73 -16.97
N SER A 36 -31.55 6.44 -15.95
CA SER A 36 -31.18 6.76 -14.57
C SER A 36 -29.84 6.09 -14.22
N PRO A 37 -28.98 6.72 -13.41
CA PRO A 37 -27.73 6.11 -12.95
C PRO A 37 -27.96 4.71 -12.34
N THR A 38 -29.10 4.52 -11.66
CA THR A 38 -29.54 3.26 -11.08
C THR A 38 -29.73 2.16 -12.13
N GLN A 39 -30.28 2.50 -13.30
CA GLN A 39 -30.46 1.55 -14.41
C GLN A 39 -29.13 1.19 -15.09
N GLN A 40 -28.14 2.10 -15.09
CA GLN A 40 -26.80 1.78 -15.58
C GLN A 40 -26.03 0.85 -14.63
N VAL A 41 -26.21 1.02 -13.31
CA VAL A 41 -25.57 0.16 -12.30
C VAL A 41 -26.18 -1.25 -12.32
N MET A 42 -27.50 -1.38 -12.48
CA MET A 42 -28.18 -2.68 -12.54
C MET A 42 -27.90 -3.50 -13.81
N ARG A 43 -27.37 -2.88 -14.88
CA ARG A 43 -26.97 -3.58 -16.11
C ARG A 43 -25.52 -4.07 -16.12
N ARG A 44 -24.72 -3.74 -15.11
CA ARG A 44 -23.36 -4.27 -15.03
C ARG A 44 -23.43 -5.67 -14.45
N ASP A 45 -22.80 -6.63 -15.12
CA ASP A 45 -22.48 -7.92 -14.53
C ASP A 45 -21.84 -7.70 -13.15
N PRO A 46 -22.05 -8.61 -12.18
CA PRO A 46 -21.34 -8.55 -10.90
C PRO A 46 -19.85 -8.34 -11.20
N PRO A 47 -19.19 -7.38 -10.53
CA PRO A 47 -17.76 -7.18 -10.74
C PRO A 47 -17.06 -8.53 -10.54
N PRO A 48 -16.07 -8.86 -11.37
CA PRO A 48 -15.32 -10.10 -11.21
C PRO A 48 -14.83 -10.20 -9.76
N PRO A 49 -14.68 -11.43 -9.22
CA PRO A 49 -14.19 -11.62 -7.86
C PRO A 49 -12.99 -10.72 -7.63
N ALA A 50 -13.03 -9.91 -6.58
CA ALA A 50 -11.93 -9.01 -6.28
C ALA A 50 -10.64 -9.84 -6.25
N GLY A 51 -9.70 -9.50 -7.14
CA GLY A 51 -8.39 -10.14 -7.15
C GLY A 51 -7.70 -9.99 -5.78
N PRO A 52 -6.56 -10.68 -5.58
CA PRO A 52 -5.81 -10.55 -4.34
C PRO A 52 -5.60 -9.07 -4.00
N LYS A 53 -6.02 -8.67 -2.79
CA LYS A 53 -5.87 -7.30 -2.31
C LYS A 53 -4.37 -7.00 -2.16
N PRO A 54 -3.93 -5.75 -2.38
CA PRO A 54 -2.56 -5.36 -2.08
C PRO A 54 -2.20 -5.70 -0.63
N VAL A 55 -0.96 -6.15 -0.42
CA VAL A 55 -0.41 -6.33 0.93
C VAL A 55 -0.33 -4.97 1.61
N MET A 56 -0.84 -4.87 2.84
CA MET A 56 -0.79 -3.66 3.65
C MET A 56 0.11 -3.88 4.86
N GLY A 57 0.95 -2.90 5.17
CA GLY A 57 1.95 -3.07 6.21
C GLY A 57 2.88 -1.88 6.39
N TRP A 58 4.01 -2.15 7.02
CA TRP A 58 5.06 -1.20 7.34
C TRP A 58 6.43 -1.78 6.97
N ASN A 59 7.38 -0.92 6.63
CA ASN A 59 8.74 -1.30 6.23
C ASN A 59 9.79 -0.48 6.97
N SER A 60 10.85 -1.14 7.44
CA SER A 60 11.88 -0.51 8.29
C SER A 60 12.84 0.44 7.56
N PHE A 61 12.91 0.40 6.23
CA PHE A 61 13.96 1.09 5.46
C PHE A 61 13.98 2.61 5.67
N TRP A 62 12.84 3.27 5.53
CA TRP A 62 12.75 4.71 5.74
C TRP A 62 12.90 5.15 7.21
N PRO A 63 12.18 4.55 8.16
CA PRO A 63 12.19 5.02 9.54
C PRO A 63 13.45 4.63 10.32
N ILE A 64 14.08 3.48 10.01
CA ILE A 64 15.23 2.95 10.78
C ILE A 64 16.49 2.90 9.92
N GLY A 65 16.35 2.83 8.60
CA GLY A 65 17.47 2.72 7.68
C GLY A 65 17.83 1.28 7.38
N CYS A 66 19.06 1.12 6.89
CA CYS A 66 19.58 -0.16 6.42
C CYS A 66 20.83 -0.60 7.19
N GLY A 67 21.36 0.16 8.16
CA GLY A 67 22.68 -0.10 8.76
C GLY A 67 22.67 -0.68 10.18
N LYS A 68 23.74 -0.41 10.92
CA LYS A 68 23.98 -0.86 12.31
C LYS A 68 22.93 -0.43 13.35
N HIS A 69 22.06 0.51 12.99
CA HIS A 69 21.02 1.04 13.87
C HIS A 69 19.78 0.15 13.90
N VAL A 70 19.63 -0.78 12.94
CA VAL A 70 18.52 -1.73 12.95
C VAL A 70 18.72 -2.71 14.10
N ASN A 71 17.84 -2.63 15.11
CA ASN A 71 17.89 -3.47 16.31
C ASN A 71 16.47 -3.83 16.79
N GLN A 72 16.35 -4.93 17.51
CA GLN A 72 15.08 -5.50 17.96
C GLN A 72 14.24 -4.52 18.77
N GLY A 73 14.87 -3.73 19.65
CA GLY A 73 14.15 -2.80 20.52
C GLY A 73 13.45 -1.70 19.73
N ASP A 74 14.13 -1.11 18.75
CA ASP A 74 13.49 -0.10 17.88
C ASP A 74 12.44 -0.71 16.96
N LEU A 75 12.64 -1.94 16.47
CA LEU A 75 11.62 -2.67 15.71
C LEU A 75 10.36 -2.95 16.56
N GLN A 76 10.55 -3.37 17.82
CA GLN A 76 9.45 -3.63 18.76
C GLN A 76 8.66 -2.35 19.07
N LYS A 77 9.32 -1.20 19.27
CA LYS A 77 8.65 0.10 19.45
C LYS A 77 7.76 0.44 18.26
N GLN A 78 8.20 0.17 17.03
CA GLN A 78 7.39 0.42 15.83
C GLN A 78 6.20 -0.54 15.73
N ALA A 79 6.39 -1.82 16.08
CA ALA A 79 5.31 -2.79 16.19
C ALA A 79 4.26 -2.37 17.23
N ASP A 80 4.69 -1.82 18.36
CA ASP A 80 3.80 -1.27 19.38
C ASP A 80 3.00 -0.08 18.86
N LEU A 81 3.63 0.85 18.14
CA LEU A 81 2.92 2.00 17.55
C LEU A 81 1.86 1.55 16.54
N LEU A 82 2.16 0.58 15.67
CA LEU A 82 1.19 0.01 14.72
C LEU A 82 -0.02 -0.60 15.43
N ALA A 83 0.20 -1.28 16.56
CA ALA A 83 -0.88 -1.86 17.36
C ALA A 83 -1.67 -0.81 18.15
N GLN A 84 -0.99 0.12 18.82
CA GLN A 84 -1.62 1.17 19.65
C GLN A 84 -2.47 2.14 18.82
N THR A 85 -2.04 2.44 17.60
CA THR A 85 -2.80 3.30 16.67
C THR A 85 -3.92 2.56 15.94
N GLY A 86 -4.04 1.23 16.11
CA GLY A 86 -5.04 0.41 15.44
C GLY A 86 -4.77 0.17 13.95
N LEU A 87 -3.57 0.51 13.44
CA LEU A 87 -3.20 0.28 12.04
C LEU A 87 -3.19 -1.22 11.70
N ASN A 88 -2.75 -2.06 12.63
CA ASN A 88 -2.85 -3.52 12.50
C ASN A 88 -4.31 -3.99 12.29
N THR A 89 -5.26 -3.45 13.05
CA THR A 89 -6.70 -3.74 12.95
C THR A 89 -7.32 -3.16 11.68
N ALA A 90 -6.80 -2.03 11.19
CA ALA A 90 -7.16 -1.48 9.87
C ALA A 90 -6.59 -2.30 8.69
N GLY A 91 -5.76 -3.31 8.97
CA GLY A 91 -5.24 -4.28 7.99
C GLY A 91 -3.76 -4.11 7.64
N TYR A 92 -3.04 -3.13 8.22
CA TYR A 92 -1.59 -2.97 8.06
C TYR A 92 -0.84 -3.98 8.94
N ASN A 93 -0.95 -5.26 8.61
CA ASN A 93 -0.48 -6.36 9.43
C ASN A 93 0.82 -7.02 8.95
N THR A 94 1.44 -6.51 7.87
CA THR A 94 2.74 -7.00 7.41
C THR A 94 3.86 -6.10 7.93
N PHE A 95 4.80 -6.64 8.70
CA PHE A 95 5.91 -5.90 9.29
C PHE A 95 7.22 -6.31 8.65
N VAL A 96 7.72 -5.52 7.70
CA VAL A 96 8.90 -5.85 6.91
C VAL A 96 10.18 -5.27 7.53
N VAL A 97 11.10 -6.16 7.91
CA VAL A 97 12.48 -5.78 8.23
C VAL A 97 13.29 -5.82 6.93
N GLU A 98 13.57 -4.65 6.36
CA GLU A 98 14.10 -4.56 5.00
C GLU A 98 15.58 -4.96 4.90
N CYS A 99 16.35 -4.60 5.90
CA CYS A 99 17.81 -4.58 5.83
C CYS A 99 18.43 -4.98 7.15
N ALA A 100 19.73 -5.30 7.10
CA ALA A 100 20.57 -5.58 8.26
C ALA A 100 20.07 -6.71 9.18
N TRP A 101 19.19 -7.58 8.68
CA TRP A 101 18.75 -8.75 9.42
C TRP A 101 19.62 -9.98 9.13
N GLU A 102 20.15 -10.11 7.90
CA GLU A 102 20.95 -11.24 7.41
C GLU A 102 22.36 -11.27 8.03
N ASP A 103 22.79 -12.45 8.44
CA ASP A 103 24.19 -12.76 8.77
C ASP A 103 24.75 -13.83 7.82
N TRP A 104 26.02 -14.18 7.98
CA TRP A 104 26.63 -15.30 7.26
C TRP A 104 25.79 -16.56 7.40
N ALA A 105 25.54 -17.22 6.26
CA ALA A 105 24.79 -18.47 6.22
C ALA A 105 25.43 -19.52 7.14
N ASN A 106 24.58 -20.40 7.67
CA ASN A 106 25.02 -21.54 8.46
C ASN A 106 25.87 -22.49 7.61
N LYS A 107 26.59 -23.39 8.28
CA LYS A 107 27.45 -24.39 7.59
C LYS A 107 26.68 -25.29 6.61
N ASP A 108 25.39 -25.49 6.85
CA ASP A 108 24.47 -26.25 5.99
C ASP A 108 23.90 -25.43 4.81
N GLY A 109 24.28 -24.15 4.69
CA GLY A 109 23.83 -23.24 3.64
C GLY A 109 22.48 -22.57 3.91
N THR A 110 21.86 -22.77 5.07
CA THR A 110 20.62 -22.07 5.45
C THR A 110 20.91 -20.62 5.90
N PRO A 111 19.95 -19.69 5.74
CA PRO A 111 20.13 -18.32 6.21
C PRO A 111 20.32 -18.27 7.73
N ASN A 112 21.00 -17.22 8.19
CA ASN A 112 21.14 -16.89 9.60
C ASN A 112 20.82 -15.40 9.82
N THR A 113 20.51 -15.03 11.06
CA THR A 113 20.17 -13.65 11.41
C THR A 113 21.23 -13.02 12.32
N LYS A 114 21.43 -11.70 12.19
CA LYS A 114 22.38 -10.97 13.03
C LYS A 114 21.87 -10.89 14.46
N LYS A 115 22.72 -11.28 15.42
CA LYS A 115 22.46 -11.08 16.85
C LYS A 115 22.36 -9.59 17.25
N SER A 116 23.03 -8.69 16.52
CA SER A 116 22.87 -7.25 16.71
C SER A 116 21.46 -6.76 16.39
N THR A 117 20.77 -7.46 15.49
CA THR A 117 19.44 -7.10 15.01
C THR A 117 18.35 -7.80 15.81
N PHE A 118 18.51 -9.10 16.09
CA PHE A 118 17.61 -9.87 16.96
C PHE A 118 18.41 -10.43 18.14
N HIS A 119 18.53 -9.64 19.22
CA HIS A 119 19.35 -10.01 20.36
C HIS A 119 18.81 -11.23 21.12
N ASP A 120 17.49 -11.38 21.16
CA ASP A 120 16.81 -12.56 21.73
C ASP A 120 16.60 -13.68 20.71
N GLY A 121 17.00 -13.45 19.45
CA GLY A 121 16.77 -14.35 18.33
C GLY A 121 15.44 -14.11 17.62
N ILE A 122 15.29 -14.75 16.46
CA ILE A 122 14.17 -14.48 15.55
C ILE A 122 12.84 -15.03 16.05
N GLY A 123 12.84 -16.17 16.76
CA GLY A 123 11.63 -16.80 17.29
C GLY A 123 10.87 -15.89 18.26
N PRO A 124 11.52 -15.43 19.37
CA PRO A 124 10.89 -14.49 20.29
C PRO A 124 10.41 -13.20 19.62
N PHE A 125 11.13 -12.69 18.61
CA PHE A 125 10.69 -11.51 17.87
C PHE A 125 9.44 -11.78 17.02
N VAL A 126 9.34 -12.94 16.38
CA VAL A 126 8.15 -13.35 15.61
C VAL A 126 6.94 -13.52 16.53
N ASP A 127 7.13 -14.15 17.69
CA ASP A 127 6.06 -14.29 18.69
C ASP A 127 5.62 -12.93 19.25
N TYR A 128 6.57 -12.01 19.44
CA TYR A 128 6.28 -10.63 19.78
C TYR A 128 5.39 -9.96 18.72
N LEU A 129 5.76 -10.01 17.44
CA LEU A 129 4.95 -9.43 16.36
C LEU A 129 3.54 -10.04 16.30
N LYS A 130 3.42 -11.36 16.44
CA LYS A 130 2.12 -12.05 16.49
C LYS A 130 1.26 -11.55 17.65
N SER A 131 1.85 -11.30 18.82
CA SER A 131 1.13 -10.71 19.97
C SER A 131 0.56 -9.31 19.69
N LYS A 132 1.11 -8.61 18.69
CA LYS A 132 0.66 -7.30 18.21
C LYS A 132 -0.25 -7.39 16.97
N GLY A 133 -0.64 -8.60 16.55
CA GLY A 133 -1.44 -8.81 15.34
C GLY A 133 -0.68 -8.50 14.04
N LEU A 134 0.65 -8.64 14.07
CA LEU A 134 1.54 -8.39 12.94
C LEU A 134 2.22 -9.69 12.50
N ASN A 135 2.50 -9.79 11.21
CA ASN A 135 3.22 -10.89 10.59
C ASN A 135 4.58 -10.41 10.09
N LEU A 136 5.62 -11.22 10.30
CA LEU A 136 6.97 -10.87 9.89
C LEU A 136 7.14 -10.97 8.36
N GLY A 137 7.74 -9.94 7.78
CA GLY A 137 8.33 -9.98 6.45
C GLY A 137 9.81 -9.62 6.45
N PHE A 138 10.54 -10.07 5.43
CA PHE A 138 11.93 -9.68 5.19
C PHE A 138 12.12 -9.06 3.82
N GLY A 139 13.01 -8.05 3.76
CA GLY A 139 13.66 -7.66 2.51
C GLY A 139 14.92 -8.49 2.31
N THR A 140 15.13 -9.11 1.16
CA THR A 140 16.31 -9.94 0.89
C THR A 140 16.86 -9.71 -0.51
N TRP A 141 18.18 -9.74 -0.60
CA TRP A 141 18.89 -9.82 -1.89
C TRP A 141 19.07 -11.27 -2.34
N ALA A 142 18.96 -12.23 -1.42
CA ALA A 142 19.29 -13.63 -1.66
C ALA A 142 20.61 -13.77 -2.47
N GLY A 143 21.61 -12.99 -2.07
CA GLY A 143 22.82 -12.73 -2.85
C GLY A 143 23.47 -11.42 -2.44
N GLY A 144 24.50 -11.02 -3.20
CA GLY A 144 25.29 -9.84 -2.88
C GLY A 144 24.46 -8.55 -2.86
N GLN A 145 24.55 -7.80 -1.76
CA GLN A 145 23.91 -6.50 -1.62
C GLN A 145 24.58 -5.47 -2.53
N LEU A 146 23.82 -4.87 -3.45
CA LEU A 146 24.33 -3.80 -4.32
C LEU A 146 24.47 -2.46 -3.59
N CYS A 147 23.63 -2.22 -2.57
CA CYS A 147 23.70 -1.03 -1.75
C CYS A 147 24.52 -1.29 -0.47
N LYS A 148 25.77 -0.82 -0.42
CA LYS A 148 26.58 -0.92 0.80
C LYS A 148 25.98 -0.08 1.92
N ARG A 149 25.72 -0.74 3.05
CA ARG A 149 25.13 -0.13 4.25
C ARG A 149 26.14 0.66 5.07
N ASP A 150 27.38 0.19 5.07
CA ASP A 150 28.55 0.81 5.68
C ASP A 150 29.78 0.39 4.84
N PRO A 151 30.66 1.32 4.41
CA PRO A 151 31.89 0.98 3.70
C PRO A 151 32.81 0.00 4.44
N HIS A 152 32.69 -0.09 5.76
CA HIS A 152 33.49 -0.96 6.63
C HIS A 152 32.80 -2.27 7.00
N GLU A 153 31.53 -2.49 6.60
CA GLU A 153 30.86 -3.75 6.90
C GLU A 153 31.46 -4.89 6.08
N LYS A 154 31.85 -6.00 6.74
CA LYS A 154 32.41 -7.17 6.05
C LYS A 154 31.35 -8.03 5.35
N PHE A 155 30.10 -7.97 5.84
CA PHE A 155 28.99 -8.74 5.31
C PHE A 155 28.11 -7.87 4.40
N HIS A 156 28.04 -8.22 3.13
CA HIS A 156 27.27 -7.50 2.11
C HIS A 156 26.24 -8.42 1.43
N GLY A 157 25.27 -8.94 2.19
CA GLY A 157 24.18 -9.77 1.64
C GLY A 157 24.51 -11.25 1.45
N GLY A 158 25.77 -11.63 1.66
CA GLY A 158 26.22 -13.00 1.49
C GLY A 158 26.26 -13.44 0.03
N ASP A 159 26.52 -14.73 -0.17
CA ASP A 159 26.48 -15.36 -1.48
C ASP A 159 25.05 -15.73 -1.86
N VAL A 160 24.81 -15.87 -3.16
CA VAL A 160 23.55 -16.42 -3.67
C VAL A 160 23.32 -17.81 -3.04
N PRO A 161 22.15 -18.07 -2.43
CA PRO A 161 21.87 -19.36 -1.80
C PRO A 161 22.04 -20.50 -2.80
N LYS A 162 22.95 -21.44 -2.49
CA LYS A 162 23.16 -22.64 -3.33
C LYS A 162 21.90 -23.53 -3.42
N ASN A 163 21.05 -23.46 -2.40
CA ASN A 163 19.77 -24.16 -2.35
C ASN A 163 18.65 -23.19 -1.94
N LEU A 164 18.01 -22.57 -2.94
CA LEU A 164 16.92 -21.63 -2.72
C LEU A 164 15.71 -22.25 -1.99
N LYS A 165 15.43 -23.54 -2.20
CA LYS A 165 14.33 -24.23 -1.51
C LYS A 165 14.60 -24.32 -0.01
N ALA A 166 15.82 -24.69 0.38
CA ALA A 166 16.22 -24.73 1.79
C ALA A 166 16.22 -23.32 2.41
N TYR A 167 16.66 -22.31 1.66
CA TYR A 167 16.60 -20.92 2.07
C TYR A 167 15.16 -20.49 2.41
N VAL A 168 14.22 -20.66 1.48
CA VAL A 168 12.81 -20.32 1.68
C VAL A 168 12.18 -21.17 2.77
N ALA A 169 12.47 -22.47 2.83
CA ALA A 169 11.96 -23.35 3.88
C ALA A 169 12.37 -22.87 5.28
N LYS A 170 13.60 -22.36 5.43
CA LYS A 170 14.06 -21.80 6.70
C LYS A 170 13.34 -20.51 7.08
N LEU A 171 13.06 -19.63 6.11
CA LEU A 171 12.25 -18.42 6.36
C LEU A 171 10.83 -18.78 6.81
N VAL A 172 10.21 -19.78 6.17
CA VAL A 172 8.88 -20.28 6.55
C VAL A 172 8.91 -20.90 7.95
N GLU A 173 9.95 -21.68 8.29
CA GLU A 173 10.16 -22.25 9.62
C GLU A 173 10.21 -21.16 10.71
N TRP A 174 10.86 -20.03 10.43
CA TRP A 174 10.87 -18.88 11.33
C TRP A 174 9.53 -18.14 11.41
N GLY A 175 8.57 -18.43 10.54
CA GLY A 175 7.27 -17.76 10.51
C GLY A 175 7.26 -16.48 9.69
N VAL A 176 8.18 -16.32 8.73
CA VAL A 176 8.16 -15.23 7.75
C VAL A 176 7.02 -15.47 6.76
N THR A 177 6.16 -14.47 6.56
CA THR A 177 4.98 -14.57 5.68
C THR A 177 5.07 -13.70 4.44
N TYR A 178 6.07 -12.82 4.38
CA TYR A 178 6.28 -11.92 3.24
C TYR A 178 7.77 -11.79 2.92
N LEU A 179 8.12 -11.83 1.64
CA LEU A 179 9.48 -11.66 1.17
C LEU A 179 9.51 -10.58 0.09
N SER A 180 10.17 -9.47 0.37
CA SER A 180 10.51 -8.48 -0.64
C SER A 180 11.88 -8.84 -1.21
N HIS A 181 11.92 -9.26 -2.47
CA HIS A 181 13.17 -9.64 -3.12
C HIS A 181 13.71 -8.52 -3.99
N ARG A 182 14.99 -8.18 -3.81
CA ARG A 182 15.72 -7.24 -4.65
C ARG A 182 16.65 -8.03 -5.59
N PRO A 183 16.44 -7.96 -6.92
CA PRO A 183 17.31 -8.60 -7.89
C PRO A 183 18.65 -7.87 -8.05
#